data_AF-A0A1Y5CZU3-F1
#
_entry.id   AF-A0A1Y5CZU3-F1
#
_cell.length_a   1.000
_cell.length_b   1.000
_cell.length_c   1.000
_cell.angle_alpha   90.00
_cell.angle_beta   90.00
_cell.angle_gamma   90.00
#
_symmetry.space_group_name_H-M   'P 1'
#
loop_
_entity.id
_entity.type
_entity.pdbx_description
1 polymer ?
#
loop_
_entity_poly.entity_id
_entity_poly.type
_entity_poly.pdbx_seq_one_letter_code
_entity_poly.pdbx_strand_id
1 'polypeptide(L)'
;MIKFVILSICLSLLTSQSLASDDHSGHSDDLLFLLQHKIAISKLQKKRPELRPSEQVTNRQQQTRHFNKALPKLTRYMAVPESRYPNLDMYAQSLKSRSALLNDYAQLLLQFYAQP
;
A
#
# COMPACT_ATOMS: atom_id res chain seq x y z
N MET A 1 0.56 -48.34 -26.44
CA MET A 1 0.29 -46.95 -26.90
C MET A 1 -0.80 -46.21 -26.11
N ILE A 2 -1.36 -46.75 -25.02
CA ILE A 2 -2.40 -46.05 -24.21
C ILE A 2 -1.81 -45.21 -23.06
N LYS A 3 -0.58 -45.50 -22.62
CA LYS A 3 0.05 -44.81 -21.47
C LYS A 3 0.51 -43.37 -21.75
N PHE A 4 0.71 -42.98 -23.01
CA PHE A 4 1.16 -41.63 -23.36
C PHE A 4 0.02 -40.62 -23.48
N VAL A 5 -1.21 -41.07 -23.72
CA VAL A 5 -2.38 -40.17 -23.86
C VAL A 5 -2.84 -39.66 -22.48
N ILE A 6 -2.69 -40.47 -21.43
CA ILE A 6 -3.10 -40.10 -20.07
C ILE A 6 -2.19 -39.01 -19.50
N LEU A 7 -0.90 -39.02 -19.82
CA LEU A 7 0.08 -38.04 -19.31
C LEU A 7 -0.14 -36.64 -19.92
N SER A 8 -0.61 -36.56 -21.17
CA SER A 8 -0.95 -35.27 -21.81
C SER A 8 -2.19 -34.62 -21.22
N ILE A 9 -3.19 -35.41 -20.79
CA ILE A 9 -4.44 -34.85 -20.24
C ILE A 9 -4.20 -34.26 -18.83
N CYS A 10 -3.32 -34.85 -18.03
CA CYS A 10 -2.96 -34.30 -16.73
C CYS A 10 -2.18 -32.98 -16.83
N LEU A 11 -1.36 -32.80 -17.87
CA LEU A 11 -0.55 -31.58 -18.03
C LEU A 11 -1.39 -30.36 -18.44
N SER A 12 -2.48 -30.57 -19.19
CA SER A 12 -3.44 -29.53 -19.57
C SER A 12 -4.40 -29.10 -18.44
N LEU A 13 -4.50 -29.87 -17.35
CA LEU A 13 -5.32 -29.52 -16.17
C LEU A 13 -4.57 -28.66 -15.14
N LEU A 14 -3.23 -28.61 -15.21
CA LEU A 14 -2.39 -27.78 -14.34
C LEU A 14 -2.22 -26.34 -14.85
N THR A 15 -2.48 -26.08 -16.13
CA THR A 15 -2.31 -24.74 -16.74
C THR A 15 -3.56 -23.87 -16.71
N SER A 16 -4.68 -24.37 -16.18
CA SER A 16 -5.98 -23.67 -16.21
C SER A 16 -6.45 -23.14 -14.85
N GLN A 17 -5.57 -23.08 -13.84
CA GLN A 17 -5.90 -22.61 -12.48
C GLN A 17 -5.19 -21.31 -12.06
N SER A 18 -4.76 -20.46 -13.00
CA SER A 18 -4.22 -19.13 -12.64
C SER A 18 -5.18 -17.96 -12.91
N LEU A 19 -6.46 -18.23 -13.18
CA LEU A 19 -7.50 -17.20 -13.22
C LEU A 19 -8.31 -17.28 -11.93
N ALA A 20 -8.28 -16.19 -11.16
CA ALA A 20 -9.05 -15.98 -9.93
C ALA A 20 -8.56 -16.74 -8.68
N SER A 21 -7.28 -16.59 -8.32
CA SER A 21 -6.95 -16.46 -6.89
C SER A 21 -7.11 -14.99 -6.56
N ASP A 22 -8.23 -14.65 -5.95
CA ASP A 22 -8.57 -13.30 -5.56
C ASP A 22 -7.49 -12.70 -4.65
N ASP A 23 -6.75 -11.74 -5.21
CA ASP A 23 -5.71 -10.89 -4.60
C ASP A 23 -6.27 -9.96 -3.49
N HIS A 24 -7.24 -10.43 -2.70
CA HIS A 24 -7.83 -9.64 -1.60
C HIS A 24 -6.87 -9.51 -0.41
N SER A 25 -5.92 -10.45 -0.24
CA SER A 25 -4.89 -10.39 0.79
C SER A 25 -3.99 -9.16 0.64
N GLY A 26 -3.59 -8.83 -0.59
CA GLY A 26 -2.68 -7.72 -0.86
C GLY A 26 -3.22 -6.34 -0.47
N HIS A 27 -4.54 -6.11 -0.57
CA HIS A 27 -5.12 -4.79 -0.28
C HIS A 27 -5.12 -4.46 1.21
N SER A 28 -5.46 -5.45 2.06
CA SER A 28 -5.40 -5.30 3.52
C SER A 28 -3.96 -5.11 4.00
N ASP A 29 -3.03 -5.88 3.45
CA ASP A 29 -1.60 -5.78 3.77
C ASP A 29 -1.03 -4.41 3.38
N ASP A 30 -1.40 -3.90 2.21
CA ASP A 30 -1.01 -2.56 1.76
C ASP A 30 -1.57 -1.47 2.69
N LEU A 31 -2.82 -1.59 3.17
CA LEU A 31 -3.39 -0.66 4.14
C LEU A 31 -2.59 -0.66 5.46
N LEU A 32 -2.32 -1.83 6.04
CA LEU A 32 -1.57 -1.95 7.29
C LEU A 32 -0.15 -1.37 7.13
N PHE A 33 0.50 -1.66 6.01
CA PHE A 33 1.80 -1.10 5.67
C PHE A 33 1.77 0.43 5.60
N LEU A 34 0.77 1.01 4.94
CA LEU A 34 0.57 2.46 4.85
C LEU A 34 0.30 3.07 6.23
N LEU A 35 -0.55 2.47 7.06
CA LEU A 35 -0.82 2.95 8.41
C LEU A 35 0.44 2.94 9.29
N GLN A 36 1.24 1.88 9.21
CA GLN A 36 2.51 1.79 9.93
C GLN A 36 3.46 2.94 9.54
N HIS A 37 3.62 3.19 8.25
CA HIS A 37 4.49 4.25 7.74
C HIS A 37 3.96 5.66 8.07
N LYS A 38 2.65 5.89 7.95
CA LYS A 38 1.98 7.12 8.40
C LYS A 38 2.32 7.41 9.87
N ILE A 39 2.09 6.45 10.76
CA ILE A 39 2.36 6.60 12.20
C ILE A 39 3.84 6.91 12.46
N ALA A 40 4.76 6.22 11.77
CA ALA A 40 6.19 6.46 11.93
C ALA A 40 6.57 7.89 11.52
N ILE A 41 6.09 8.37 10.37
CA ILE A 41 6.34 9.74 9.90
C ILE A 41 5.75 10.76 10.88
N SER A 42 4.49 10.58 11.31
CA SER A 42 3.85 11.50 12.27
C SER A 42 4.64 11.59 13.58
N LYS A 43 5.15 10.45 14.10
CA LYS A 43 6.00 10.44 15.30
C LYS A 43 7.30 11.22 15.09
N LEU A 44 7.95 11.03 13.94
CA LEU A 44 9.17 11.77 13.59
C LEU A 44 8.91 13.27 13.50
N GLN A 45 7.85 13.66 12.80
CA GLN A 45 7.46 15.06 12.62
C GLN A 45 7.08 15.74 13.94
N LYS A 46 6.34 15.05 14.82
CA LYS A 46 5.98 15.56 16.15
C LYS A 46 7.20 15.77 17.04
N LYS A 47 8.19 14.88 16.98
CA LYS A 47 9.42 14.99 17.78
C LYS A 47 10.39 16.06 17.28
N ARG A 48 10.36 16.38 15.97
CA ARG A 48 11.36 17.25 15.32
C ARG A 48 11.60 18.60 16.01
N PRO A 49 10.59 19.35 16.49
CA PRO A 49 10.81 20.66 17.13
C PRO A 49 11.65 20.61 18.41
N GLU A 50 11.70 19.46 19.08
CA GLU A 50 12.42 19.27 20.35
C GLU A 50 13.86 18.78 20.14
N LEU A 51 14.25 18.49 18.90
CA LEU A 51 15.54 17.91 18.56
C LEU A 51 16.61 18.96 18.34
N ARG A 52 17.87 18.62 18.69
CA ARG A 52 19.03 19.42 18.31
C ARG A 52 19.20 19.42 16.78
N PRO A 53 19.88 20.42 16.18
CA PRO A 53 20.03 20.50 14.72
C PRO A 53 20.60 19.23 14.06
N SER A 54 21.59 18.58 14.67
CA SER A 54 22.16 17.32 14.17
C SER A 54 21.16 16.15 14.17
N GLU A 55 20.27 16.11 15.16
CA GLU A 55 19.22 15.10 15.28
C GLU A 55 18.06 15.38 14.32
N GLN A 56 17.79 16.65 14.00
CA GLN A 56 16.80 17.03 13.00
C GLN A 56 17.17 16.52 11.60
N VAL A 57 18.46 16.55 11.23
CA VAL A 57 18.94 15.99 9.96
C VAL A 57 18.66 14.48 9.90
N THR A 58 19.00 13.75 10.97
CA THR A 58 18.77 12.30 11.05
C THR A 58 17.26 11.98 11.03
N ASN A 59 16.46 12.74 11.77
CA ASN A 59 15.01 12.62 11.77
C ASN A 59 14.43 12.82 10.36
N ARG A 60 14.88 13.85 9.63
CA ARG A 60 14.45 14.13 8.26
C ARG A 60 14.80 12.99 7.31
N GLN A 61 16.02 12.44 7.41
CA GLN A 61 16.42 11.26 6.63
C GLN A 61 15.53 10.05 6.90
N GLN A 62 15.13 9.83 8.16
CA GLN A 62 14.18 8.76 8.50
C GLN A 62 12.80 9.00 7.88
N GLN A 63 12.29 10.24 7.92
CA GLN A 63 11.04 10.60 7.24
C GLN A 63 11.12 10.27 5.74
N THR A 64 12.19 10.68 5.05
CA THR A 64 12.42 10.37 3.63
C THR A 64 12.40 8.87 3.36
N ARG A 65 13.05 8.05 4.20
CA ARG A 65 13.02 6.58 4.06
C ARG A 65 11.61 6.02 4.18
N HIS A 66 10.80 6.53 5.10
CA HIS A 66 9.41 6.09 5.24
C HIS A 66 8.55 6.53 4.05
N PHE A 67 8.71 7.76 3.55
CA PHE A 67 8.00 8.22 2.34
C PHE A 67 8.36 7.40 1.11
N ASN A 68 9.65 7.15 0.86
CA ASN A 68 10.11 6.37 -0.29
C ASN A 68 9.52 4.95 -0.33
N LYS A 69 9.26 4.36 0.84
CA LYS A 69 8.60 3.06 0.97
C LYS A 69 7.09 3.15 0.82
N ALA A 70 6.46 4.16 1.41
CA ALA A 70 5.02 4.28 1.48
C ALA A 70 4.37 4.80 0.19
N LEU A 71 4.96 5.80 -0.48
CA LEU A 71 4.32 6.47 -1.62
C LEU A 71 4.02 5.52 -2.78
N PRO A 72 4.93 4.61 -3.20
CA PRO A 72 4.61 3.65 -4.26
C PRO A 72 3.45 2.70 -3.88
N LYS A 73 3.39 2.31 -2.59
CA LYS A 73 2.29 1.50 -2.05
C LYS A 73 0.98 2.27 -2.01
N LEU A 74 1.02 3.55 -1.68
CA LEU A 74 -0.15 4.43 -1.69
C LEU A 74 -0.72 4.54 -3.10
N THR A 75 0.13 4.76 -4.10
CA THR A 75 -0.29 4.80 -5.51
C THR A 75 -1.01 3.51 -5.92
N ARG A 76 -0.45 2.34 -5.60
CA ARG A 76 -1.11 1.05 -5.89
C ARG A 76 -2.42 0.91 -5.13
N TYR A 77 -2.45 1.26 -3.84
CA TYR A 77 -3.64 1.17 -3.00
C TYR A 77 -4.78 2.07 -3.50
N MET A 78 -4.46 3.24 -4.07
CA MET A 78 -5.45 4.13 -4.70
C MET A 78 -6.04 3.52 -5.99
N ALA A 79 -5.25 2.78 -6.76
CA ALA A 79 -5.60 2.31 -8.10
C ALA A 79 -6.56 1.10 -8.13
N VAL A 80 -7.10 0.65 -6.99
CA VAL A 80 -8.04 -0.48 -6.97
C VAL A 80 -9.36 -0.12 -7.68
N PRO A 81 -9.76 -0.87 -8.73
CA PRO A 81 -10.96 -0.56 -9.52
C PRO A 81 -12.25 -0.93 -8.78
N GLU A 82 -13.37 -0.35 -9.25
CA GLU A 82 -14.72 -0.64 -8.75
C GLU A 82 -15.09 -2.12 -8.83
N SER A 83 -14.67 -2.81 -9.90
CA SER A 83 -14.98 -4.22 -10.15
C SER A 83 -14.47 -5.21 -9.10
N ARG A 84 -13.64 -4.74 -8.15
CA ARG A 84 -13.12 -5.54 -7.02
C ARG A 84 -14.04 -5.53 -5.81
N TYR A 85 -15.13 -4.78 -5.85
CA TYR A 85 -16.10 -4.66 -4.76
C TYR A 85 -17.40 -5.38 -5.12
N PRO A 86 -18.05 -6.06 -4.15
CA PRO A 86 -19.30 -6.79 -4.40
C PRO A 86 -20.47 -5.91 -4.86
N ASN A 87 -20.46 -4.62 -4.48
CA ASN A 87 -21.49 -3.66 -4.79
C ASN A 87 -20.97 -2.21 -4.69
N LEU A 88 -21.78 -1.26 -5.16
CA LEU A 88 -21.47 0.16 -5.16
C LEU A 88 -21.30 0.75 -3.76
N ASP A 89 -22.04 0.29 -2.76
CA ASP A 89 -21.94 0.81 -1.40
C ASP A 89 -20.57 0.51 -0.78
N MET A 90 -20.06 -0.73 -0.96
CA MET A 90 -18.72 -1.11 -0.52
C MET A 90 -17.64 -0.37 -1.30
N TYR A 91 -17.84 -0.15 -2.60
CA TYR A 91 -16.92 0.66 -3.40
C TYR A 91 -16.88 2.11 -2.91
N ALA A 92 -18.03 2.74 -2.67
CA ALA A 92 -18.12 4.10 -2.14
C ALA A 92 -17.43 4.23 -0.77
N GLN A 93 -17.64 3.25 0.12
CA GLN A 93 -16.96 3.22 1.41
C GLN A 93 -15.43 3.07 1.26
N SER A 94 -14.97 2.27 0.29
CA SER A 94 -13.55 2.15 -0.02
C SER A 94 -12.96 3.46 -0.54
N LEU A 95 -13.69 4.21 -1.37
CA LEU A 95 -13.25 5.51 -1.89
C LEU A 95 -13.10 6.52 -0.75
N LYS A 96 -14.04 6.52 0.20
CA LYS A 96 -13.98 7.36 1.40
C LYS A 96 -12.77 7.02 2.28
N SER A 97 -12.49 5.72 2.48
CA SER A 97 -11.31 5.28 3.23
C SER A 97 -10.00 5.68 2.53
N ARG A 98 -9.93 5.46 1.21
CA ARG A 98 -8.78 5.82 0.38
C ARG A 98 -8.52 7.32 0.34
N SER A 99 -9.57 8.14 0.23
CA SER A 99 -9.42 9.60 0.22
C SER A 99 -8.92 10.14 1.56
N ALA A 100 -9.37 9.58 2.68
CA ALA A 100 -8.86 9.93 4.01
C ALA A 100 -7.36 9.63 4.13
N LEU A 101 -6.94 8.43 3.70
CA LEU A 101 -5.53 8.04 3.74
C LEU A 101 -4.65 8.90 2.81
N LEU A 102 -5.14 9.23 1.62
CA LEU A 102 -4.45 10.12 0.70
C LEU A 102 -4.27 11.53 1.30
N ASN A 103 -5.33 12.07 1.90
CA ASN A 103 -5.28 13.36 2.58
C ASN A 103 -4.27 13.34 3.73
N ASP A 104 -4.23 12.28 4.55
CA ASP A 104 -3.24 12.14 5.61
C ASP A 104 -1.80 12.22 5.07
N TYR A 105 -1.48 11.48 4.01
CA TYR A 105 -0.15 11.52 3.40
C TYR A 105 0.18 12.88 2.77
N ALA A 106 -0.80 13.56 2.19
CA ALA A 106 -0.63 14.91 1.68
C ALA A 106 -0.25 15.89 2.80
N GLN A 107 -0.92 15.83 3.96
CA GLN A 107 -0.58 16.65 5.12
C GLN A 107 0.83 16.35 5.65
N LEU A 108 1.21 15.08 5.72
CA LEU A 108 2.58 14.70 6.12
C LEU A 108 3.63 15.26 5.15
N LEU A 109 3.37 15.23 3.84
CA LEU A 109 4.29 15.81 2.85
C LEU A 109 4.38 17.33 2.96
N LEU A 110 3.25 18.02 3.13
CA LEU A 110 3.23 19.47 3.34
C LEU A 110 4.08 19.86 4.56
N GLN A 111 3.93 19.14 5.68
CA GLN A 111 4.75 19.38 6.86
C GLN A 111 6.23 19.08 6.63
N PHE A 112 6.57 18.03 5.88
CA PHE A 112 7.95 17.68 5.53
C PHE A 112 8.64 18.78 4.70
N TYR A 113 7.92 19.41 3.77
CA TYR A 113 8.47 20.47 2.92
C TYR A 113 8.40 21.87 3.55
N ALA A 114 7.47 22.12 4.48
CA ALA A 114 7.42 23.36 5.24
C ALA A 114 8.61 23.55 6.19
N GLN A 115 9.36 22.47 6.46
CA GLN A 115 10.44 22.44 7.43
C GLN A 115 11.73 21.87 6.80
N PRO A 116 12.49 22.69 6.05
CA PRO A 116 13.71 22.26 5.37
C PRO A 116 14.75 21.64 6.31
#